data_AF-A0A0J6HF51-F1
#
_entry.id   AF-A0A0J6HF51-F1
#
_cell.length_a   1.000
_cell.length_b   1.000
_cell.length_c   1.000
_cell.angle_alpha   90.00
_cell.angle_beta   90.00
_cell.angle_gamma   90.00
#
_symmetry.space_group_name_H-M   'P 1'
#
loop_
_entity.id
_entity.type
_entity.pdbx_description
1 polymer ?
#
loop_
_entity_poly.entity_id
_entity_poly.type
_entity_poly.pdbx_seq_one_letter_code
_entity_poly.pdbx_strand_id
1 'polypeptide(L)' 'MEEKIKCRHCDQLIPYSSKVCEACGGKDPLPKADKIKDRIILGTAGIVGVLTVVLILGTIFSYIRLLK' A
#
# COMPACT_ATOMS: atom_id res chain seq x y z
N MET A 1 17.80 7.70 1.25
CA MET A 1 17.30 8.93 0.61
C MET A 1 16.04 9.31 1.37
N GLU A 2 16.03 10.42 2.11
CA GLU A 2 14.86 10.83 2.88
C GLU A 2 13.83 11.47 1.96
N GLU A 3 12.69 10.81 1.77
CA GLU A 3 11.58 11.35 0.99
C GLU A 3 10.96 12.54 1.75
N LYS A 4 10.94 13.70 1.09
CA LYS A 4 10.34 14.94 1.62
C LYS A 4 8.99 15.17 0.97
N ILE A 5 7.95 15.35 1.79
CA ILE A 5 6.60 15.65 1.33
C ILE A 5 6.24 17.10 1.62
N LYS A 6 5.36 17.69 0.81
CA LYS A 6 4.79 19.02 1.11
C LYS A 6 3.67 18.88 2.13
N CYS A 7 3.76 19.65 3.20
CA CYS A 7 2.73 19.77 4.21
C CYS A 7 1.46 20.40 3.62
N ARG A 8 0.31 19.77 3.77
CA ARG A 8 -0.96 20.21 3.16
C ARG A 8 -1.44 21.61 3.59
N HIS A 9 -1.02 22.07 4.77
CA HIS A 9 -1.57 23.27 5.40
C HIS A 9 -0.70 24.52 5.23
N CYS A 10 0.58 24.35 4.93
CA CYS A 10 1.53 25.46 4.76
C CYS A 10 2.49 25.24 3.57
N ASP A 11 2.30 24.20 2.77
CA ASP A 11 3.12 23.80 1.62
C ASP A 11 4.62 23.59 1.90
N GLN A 12 5.01 23.57 3.18
CA GLN A 12 6.40 23.43 3.58
C GLN A 12 6.89 22.00 3.40
N LEU A 13 8.13 21.85 2.90
CA LEU A 13 8.75 20.54 2.74
C LEU A 13 9.14 19.97 4.11
N ILE A 14 8.56 18.84 4.47
CA ILE A 14 8.79 18.11 5.72
C ILE A 14 9.17 16.66 5.42
N PRO A 15 9.93 16.00 6.30
CA PRO A 15 10.27 14.58 6.12
C PRO A 15 9.00 13.70 6.22
N TYR A 16 8.89 12.70 5.36
CA TYR A 16 7.72 11.79 5.26
C TYR A 16 7.35 11.11 6.61
N SER A 17 8.32 10.93 7.50
CA SER A 17 8.14 10.31 8.83
C SER A 17 7.50 11.24 9.89
N SER A 18 7.40 12.55 9.63
CA SER A 18 6.87 13.50 10.61
C SER A 18 5.34 13.39 10.73
N LYS A 19 4.84 13.04 11.93
CA LYS A 19 3.39 12.98 12.24
C LYS A 19 2.77 14.36 12.42
N VAL A 20 3.59 15.38 12.65
CA VAL A 20 3.17 16.76 12.90
C VAL A 20 4.03 17.66 12.02
N CYS A 21 3.39 18.61 11.35
CA CYS A 21 4.10 19.60 10.55
C CYS A 21 4.72 20.65 11.48
N GLU A 22 6.06 20.68 11.60
CA GLU A 22 6.78 21.59 12.52
C GLU A 22 6.52 23.07 12.23
N ALA A 23 6.15 23.40 10.99
CA ALA A 23 5.87 24.77 10.56
C ALA A 23 4.46 25.28 10.95
N CYS A 24 3.45 24.43 10.99
CA CYS A 24 2.06 24.85 11.22
C CYS A 24 1.38 24.16 12.42
N GLY A 25 2.04 23.21 13.07
CA GLY A 25 1.48 22.44 14.18
C GLY A 25 0.33 21.50 13.78
N GLY A 26 0.07 21.33 12.48
CA GLY A 26 -0.99 20.46 11.96
C GLY A 26 -0.72 18.99 12.28
N LYS A 27 -1.70 18.32 12.90
CA LYS A 27 -1.63 16.91 13.34
C LYS A 27 -1.75 15.87 12.21
N ASP A 28 -1.91 16.30 10.96
CA ASP A 28 -1.95 15.44 9.78
C ASP A 28 -1.26 16.12 8.58
N PRO A 29 0.08 16.10 8.52
CA PRO A 29 0.83 16.62 7.39
C PRO A 29 0.59 15.84 6.09
N LEU A 30 0.25 14.54 6.19
CA LEU A 30 0.12 13.66 5.03
C LEU A 30 -1.14 13.97 4.20
N PRO A 31 -1.03 14.05 2.86
CA PRO A 31 -2.19 14.18 2.00
C PRO A 31 -3.09 12.94 2.17
N LYS A 32 -4.39 13.16 2.42
CA LYS A 32 -5.39 12.09 2.64
C LYS A 32 -5.37 10.98 1.59
N ALA A 33 -4.89 11.26 0.38
CA ALA A 33 -4.80 10.32 -0.72
C ALA A 33 -3.89 9.11 -0.42
N ASP A 34 -2.79 9.30 0.30
CA ASP A 34 -1.82 8.21 0.54
C ASP A 34 -2.34 7.20 1.55
N LYS A 35 -3.01 7.66 2.63
CA LYS A 35 -3.66 6.75 3.60
C LYS A 35 -4.73 5.84 2.97
N ILE A 36 -5.40 6.31 1.91
CA ILE A 36 -6.44 5.54 1.21
C ILE A 36 -5.81 4.58 0.21
N LYS A 37 -4.82 5.05 -0.56
CA LYS A 37 -4.08 4.21 -1.50
C LYS A 37 -3.41 3.03 -0.81
N ASP A 38 -2.78 3.25 0.34
CA ASP A 38 -2.07 2.20 1.08
C ASP A 38 -3.01 1.06 1.51
N ARG A 39 -4.21 1.41 2.02
CA ARG A 39 -5.24 0.41 2.37
C ARG A 39 -5.77 -0.38 1.18
N ILE A 40 -5.94 0.27 0.03
CA ILE A 40 -6.39 -0.39 -1.20
C ILE A 40 -5.30 -1.37 -1.67
N ILE A 41 -4.04 -0.93 -1.72
CA ILE A 41 -2.91 -1.75 -2.16
C ILE A 41 -2.76 -2.98 -1.27
N LEU A 42 -2.88 -2.82 0.06
CA LEU A 42 -2.79 -3.95 1.00
C LEU A 42 -3.92 -4.97 0.78
N GLY A 43 -5.15 -4.51 0.54
CA GLY A 43 -6.28 -5.38 0.24
C GLY A 43 -6.13 -6.11 -1.09
N THR A 44 -5.72 -5.40 -2.14
CA THR A 44 -5.49 -5.98 -3.47
C THR A 44 -4.35 -7.00 -3.45
N ALA A 45 -3.25 -6.73 -2.76
CA ALA A 45 -2.12 -7.65 -2.65
C ALA A 45 -2.52 -8.99 -2.00
N GLY A 46 -3.36 -8.94 -0.95
CA GLY A 46 -3.88 -10.14 -0.31
C GLY A 46 -4.74 -11.00 -1.25
N ILE A 47 -5.66 -10.36 -1.98
CA ILE A 47 -6.56 -11.05 -2.92
C ILE A 47 -5.77 -11.71 -4.05
N VAL A 48 -4.79 -10.99 -4.62
CA VAL A 48 -3.94 -11.52 -5.70
C VAL A 48 -3.11 -12.70 -5.21
N GLY A 49 -2.60 -12.66 -3.98
CA GLY A 49 -1.88 -13.78 -3.37
C GLY A 49 -2.72 -15.03 -3.21
N VAL A 50 -3.96 -14.90 -2.72
CA VAL A 50 -4.87 -16.06 -2.57
C VAL A 50 -5.25 -16.64 -3.93
N LEU A 51 -5.59 -15.78 -4.91
CA LEU A 51 -5.95 -16.21 -6.26
C LEU A 51 -4.82 -16.99 -6.95
N THR A 52 -3.59 -16.51 -6.83
CA THR A 52 -2.42 -17.18 -7.42
C THR A 52 -2.19 -18.56 -6.81
N VAL A 53 -2.30 -18.71 -5.48
CA VAL A 53 -2.17 -20.02 -4.83
C VAL A 53 -3.25 -21.00 -5.28
N VAL A 54 -4.51 -20.56 -5.36
CA VAL A 54 -5.62 -21.41 -5.83
C VAL A 54 -5.41 -21.86 -7.27
N LEU A 55 -4.96 -20.96 -8.15
CA LEU A 55 -4.65 -21.31 -9.54
C LEU A 55 -3.54 -22.35 -9.63
N ILE A 56 -2.46 -22.20 -8.86
CA ILE A 56 -1.36 -23.17 -8.84
C ILE A 56 -1.87 -24.54 -8.37
N LEU A 57 -2.61 -24.61 -7.26
CA LEU A 57 -3.18 -25.87 -6.77
C LEU A 57 -4.14 -26.51 -7.78
N GLY A 58 -4.99 -25.71 -8.43
CA GLY A 58 -5.90 -26.18 -9.47
C GLY A 58 -5.17 -26.74 -10.69
N THR A 59 -4.11 -26.09 -11.15
CA THR A 59 -3.29 -26.59 -12.27
C THR A 59 -2.60 -27.91 -11.94
N ILE A 60 -2.02 -28.04 -10.74
CA ILE A 60 -1.39 -29.29 -10.28
C ILE A 60 -2.43 -30.42 -10.21
N PHE A 61 -3.60 -30.15 -9.62
CA PHE A 61 -4.67 -31.14 -9.53
C PHE A 61 -5.17 -31.57 -10.91
N SER A 62 -5.31 -30.63 -11.84
CA SER A 62 -5.68 -30.91 -13.24
C SER A 62 -4.64 -31.78 -13.95
N TYR A 63 -3.35 -31.49 -13.76
CA TYR A 63 -2.25 -32.30 -14.32
C TYR A 63 -2.22 -33.73 -13.76
N ILE A 64 -2.38 -33.89 -12.43
CA ILE A 64 -2.42 -35.21 -11.79
C ILE A 64 -3.62 -36.02 -12.29
N ARG A 65 -4.77 -35.38 -12.51
CA ARG A 65 -5.97 -36.04 -13.03
C ARG A 65 -5.87 -36.39 -14.52
N LEU A 66 -5.14 -35.61 -15.32
CA LEU A 66 -4.90 -35.91 -16.74
C LEU A 66 -3.87 -37.03 -16.96
N LEU A 67 -2.94 -37.21 -16.02
CA LEU A 67 -1.89 -38.24 -16.08
C LEU A 67 -2.30 -39.57 -15.43
N LYS A 68 -3.45 -39.64 -14.77
CA LYS A 68 -4.01 -40.83 -14.11
C LYS A 68 -5.14 -41.42 -14.94
#